data_AF-Q08BA6-F1
#
_entry.id   AF-Q08BA6-F1
#
_cell.length_a   1.000
_cell.length_b   1.000
_cell.length_c   1.000
_cell.angle_alpha   90.00
_cell.angle_beta   90.00
_cell.angle_gamma   90.00
#
_symmetry.space_group_name_H-M   'P 1'
#
loop_
_entity.id
_entity.type
_entity.pdbx_description
1 polymer ?
#
loop_
_entity_poly.entity_id
_entity_poly.type
_entity_poly.pdbx_seq_one_letter_code
_entity_poly.pdbx_strand_id
1 'polypeptide(L)'
;MAGFTDLREKLKSMTPHRDKVFEYSNGEKRKYRESDDDESEYEERRDAEARRVKSGIKQASIFTLEECARIEAKIDEVVAKADKGLYREHTVDRAPLRNKYFFGEGYTYGAQLEKRGPGQERLYSKGEVDDIPDWVHELVIDRLVTHGVIPEGFVNSAVINDYQPGGCIVSHVDPIHIFERPIVSVSFFSDSALCFGCKFLFKPIRVSEPVLHLPVRRGSVTVLSGYAADDITHCIRPQDIKERRAVIILRKTRADAPRLDSNSLSPSIVSPKRRHILKAKRSHRKADPDAAHRPRVLEMDKELQRRSLSSRQRRHDDGSSENSWRRADDREPAARYTHDHAPTRRVKMRRH
;
A
#
# COMPACT_ATOMS: atom_id res chain seq x y z
N MET A 1 -22.87 -26.80 11.51
CA MET A 1 -22.91 -25.39 11.94
C MET A 1 -21.59 -25.09 12.64
N ALA A 2 -20.68 -24.35 12.00
CA ALA A 2 -19.40 -23.97 12.61
C ALA A 2 -19.36 -22.45 12.68
N GLY A 3 -19.48 -21.90 13.89
CA GLY A 3 -19.52 -20.46 14.14
C GLY A 3 -18.14 -19.84 13.93
N PHE A 4 -18.11 -18.69 13.26
CA PHE A 4 -16.93 -17.84 13.16
C PHE A 4 -16.68 -17.19 14.53
N THR A 5 -15.49 -17.40 15.09
CA THR A 5 -15.03 -16.71 16.29
C THR A 5 -14.33 -15.42 15.90
N ASP A 6 -14.72 -14.31 16.55
CA ASP A 6 -14.14 -12.99 16.35
C ASP A 6 -12.65 -13.00 16.74
N LEU A 7 -11.78 -12.56 15.83
CA LEU A 7 -10.34 -12.43 16.05
C LEU A 7 -10.01 -11.50 17.24
N ARG A 8 -10.90 -10.57 17.62
CA ARG A 8 -10.74 -9.77 18.85
C ARG A 8 -10.77 -10.62 20.12
N GLU A 9 -11.65 -11.61 20.20
CA GLU A 9 -11.73 -12.49 21.37
C GLU A 9 -10.49 -13.38 21.47
N LYS A 10 -10.00 -13.86 20.32
CA LYS A 10 -8.80 -14.68 20.25
C LYS A 10 -7.51 -13.90 20.58
N LEU A 11 -7.46 -12.60 20.27
CA LEU A 11 -6.33 -11.73 20.64
C LEU A 11 -6.35 -11.32 22.12
N LYS A 12 -7.54 -11.16 22.71
CA LYS A 12 -7.69 -10.86 24.15
C LYS A 12 -7.31 -12.04 25.05
N SER A 13 -7.54 -13.28 24.61
CA SER A 13 -7.19 -14.48 25.38
C SER A 13 -5.70 -14.85 25.33
N MET A 14 -4.92 -14.24 24.43
CA MET A 14 -3.49 -14.52 24.25
C MET A 14 -2.55 -13.54 24.97
N THR A 15 -3.08 -12.51 25.64
CA THR A 15 -2.29 -11.62 26.50
C THR A 15 -2.44 -12.05 27.96
N PRO A 16 -1.38 -12.52 28.64
CA PRO A 16 -1.46 -12.85 30.05
C PRO A 16 -1.67 -11.56 30.86
N HIS A 17 -2.69 -11.59 31.72
CA HIS A 17 -2.91 -10.66 32.82
C HIS A 17 -1.57 -10.29 33.47
N ARG A 18 -1.20 -9.01 33.37
CA ARG A 18 -0.14 -8.44 34.21
C ARG A 18 -0.81 -7.58 35.28
N ASP A 19 -1.64 -8.23 36.09
CA ASP A 19 -2.08 -7.70 37.37
C ASP A 19 -0.88 -7.77 38.32
N LYS A 20 -0.04 -6.73 38.29
CA LYS A 20 0.88 -6.45 39.38
C LYS A 20 0.38 -5.22 40.09
N VAL A 21 -0.39 -5.48 41.15
CA VAL A 21 -0.59 -4.58 42.27
C VAL A 21 0.80 -4.23 42.81
N PHE A 22 1.26 -3.01 42.54
CA PHE A 22 2.42 -2.43 43.22
C PHE A 22 1.89 -1.47 44.28
N GLU A 23 2.14 -1.83 45.54
CA GLU A 23 1.86 -1.01 46.71
C GLU A 23 2.56 0.35 46.60
N TYR A 24 1.76 1.40 46.82
CA TYR A 24 2.24 2.76 46.97
C TYR A 24 3.02 2.88 48.28
N SER A 25 4.31 3.22 48.18
CA SER A 25 5.07 3.78 49.28
C SER A 25 5.63 5.14 48.86
N ASN A 26 5.33 6.13 49.71
CA ASN A 26 5.64 7.55 49.65
C ASN A 26 7.00 7.91 49.03
N GLY A 27 6.96 8.72 47.97
CA GLY A 27 8.12 9.42 47.43
C GLY A 27 7.68 10.73 46.76
N GLU A 28 8.03 11.84 47.39
CA GLU A 28 7.69 13.20 47.01
C GLU A 28 8.17 13.62 45.59
N LYS A 29 7.36 14.51 44.98
CA LYS A 29 7.78 15.61 44.07
C LYS A 29 8.47 15.26 42.75
N ARG A 30 7.67 15.24 41.67
CA ARG A 30 7.81 16.13 40.49
C ARG A 30 6.63 15.92 39.54
N LYS A 31 5.73 16.91 39.45
CA LYS A 31 4.72 17.00 38.37
C LYS A 31 5.47 17.24 37.06
N TYR A 32 5.68 16.18 36.29
CA TYR A 32 6.12 16.25 34.90
C TYR A 32 4.92 16.75 34.08
N ARG A 33 5.01 17.99 33.58
CA ARG A 33 3.98 18.67 32.77
C ARG A 33 4.35 18.70 31.28
N GLU A 34 5.21 17.76 30.86
CA GLU A 34 5.81 17.69 29.51
C GLU A 34 5.06 16.77 28.53
N SER A 35 3.94 16.15 28.92
CA SER A 35 3.24 15.17 28.07
C SER A 35 2.22 15.77 27.10
N ASP A 36 1.63 16.92 27.43
CA ASP A 36 0.51 17.47 26.65
C ASP A 36 1.00 18.16 25.36
N ASP A 37 2.20 18.77 25.39
CA ASP A 37 2.76 19.48 24.25
C ASP A 37 3.15 18.51 23.11
N ASP A 38 3.82 17.39 23.43
CA ASP A 38 4.23 16.37 22.44
C ASP A 38 3.04 15.70 21.74
N GLU A 39 1.94 15.45 22.47
CA GLU A 39 0.72 14.86 21.91
C GLU A 39 0.02 15.85 20.97
N SER A 40 -0.01 17.14 21.34
CA SER A 40 -0.57 18.19 20.49
C SER A 40 0.20 18.39 19.18
N GLU A 41 1.53 18.36 19.21
CA GLU A 41 2.37 18.48 18.03
C GLU A 41 2.20 17.28 17.08
N TYR A 42 2.05 16.07 17.64
CA TYR A 42 1.78 14.86 16.85
C TYR A 42 0.45 14.94 16.12
N GLU A 43 -0.62 15.30 16.83
CA GLU A 43 -1.95 15.47 16.27
C GLU A 43 -1.98 16.58 15.21
N GLU A 44 -1.34 17.72 15.47
CA GLU A 44 -1.23 18.81 14.50
C GLU A 44 -0.49 18.38 13.23
N ARG A 45 0.60 17.62 13.37
CA ARG A 45 1.35 17.08 12.22
C ARG A 45 0.53 16.07 11.43
N ARG A 46 -0.19 15.16 12.11
CA ARG A 46 -1.08 14.19 11.47
C ARG A 46 -2.18 14.91 10.69
N ASP A 47 -2.79 15.93 11.29
CA ASP A 47 -3.85 16.72 10.67
C ASP A 47 -3.33 17.56 9.49
N ALA A 48 -2.12 18.11 9.58
CA ALA A 48 -1.47 18.80 8.48
C ALA A 48 -1.18 17.86 7.30
N GLU A 49 -0.79 16.62 7.57
CA GLU A 49 -0.66 15.60 6.53
C GLU A 49 -2.03 15.18 5.96
N ALA A 50 -3.03 14.94 6.81
CA ALA A 50 -4.38 14.61 6.39
C ALA A 50 -5.00 15.69 5.49
N ARG A 51 -4.70 16.98 5.72
CA ARG A 51 -5.11 18.09 4.82
C ARG A 51 -4.49 17.96 3.43
N ARG A 52 -3.20 17.60 3.34
CA ARG A 52 -2.53 17.36 2.05
C ARG A 52 -3.14 16.15 1.34
N VAL A 53 -3.41 15.07 2.06
CA VAL A 53 -4.13 13.90 1.50
C VAL A 53 -5.51 14.32 0.97
N LYS A 54 -6.31 15.05 1.76
CA LYS A 54 -7.64 15.54 1.33
C LYS A 54 -7.58 16.42 0.09
N SER A 55 -6.55 17.24 -0.10
CA SER A 55 -6.41 18.07 -1.31
C SER A 55 -6.28 17.26 -2.60
N GLY A 56 -5.84 16.00 -2.49
CA GLY A 56 -5.72 15.07 -3.62
C GLY A 56 -6.94 14.18 -3.85
N ILE A 57 -8.00 14.32 -3.03
CA ILE A 57 -9.18 13.44 -3.06
C ILE A 57 -10.41 14.22 -3.50
N LYS A 58 -11.15 13.68 -4.46
CA LYS A 58 -12.54 14.09 -4.74
C LYS A 58 -13.45 12.88 -4.63
N GLN A 59 -14.62 13.03 -4.00
CA GLN A 59 -15.65 12.00 -3.94
C GLN A 59 -16.96 12.51 -4.52
N ALA A 60 -17.66 11.66 -5.26
CA ALA A 60 -18.97 11.95 -5.83
C ALA A 60 -19.91 10.74 -5.67
N SER A 61 -21.20 11.00 -5.53
CA SER A 61 -22.27 9.99 -5.62
C SER A 61 -22.92 10.10 -6.99
N ILE A 62 -22.47 9.28 -7.94
CA ILE A 62 -22.96 9.29 -9.33
C ILE A 62 -23.98 8.19 -9.57
N PHE A 63 -23.74 7.02 -8.97
CA PHE A 63 -24.55 5.82 -9.22
C PHE A 63 -25.68 5.70 -8.22
N THR A 64 -26.91 5.49 -8.70
CA THR A 64 -28.04 5.13 -7.86
C THR A 64 -27.91 3.70 -7.33
N LEU A 65 -28.70 3.33 -6.32
CA LEU A 65 -28.68 1.96 -5.79
C LEU A 65 -29.14 0.91 -6.82
N GLU A 66 -30.04 1.29 -7.74
CA GLU A 66 -30.50 0.44 -8.84
C GLU A 66 -29.41 0.24 -9.89
N GLU A 67 -28.67 1.30 -10.22
CA GLU A 67 -27.52 1.23 -11.12
C GLU A 67 -26.40 0.39 -10.50
N CYS A 68 -26.15 0.55 -9.20
CA CYS A 68 -25.22 -0.30 -8.48
C CYS A 68 -25.63 -1.78 -8.56
N ALA A 69 -26.91 -2.11 -8.36
CA ALA A 69 -27.39 -3.49 -8.46
C ALA A 69 -27.19 -4.07 -9.87
N ARG A 70 -27.41 -3.27 -10.92
CA ARG A 70 -27.15 -3.68 -12.31
C ARG A 70 -25.67 -3.97 -12.56
N ILE A 71 -24.79 -3.11 -12.08
CA ILE A 71 -23.32 -3.28 -12.19
C ILE A 71 -22.84 -4.47 -11.37
N GLU A 72 -23.37 -4.66 -10.16
CA GLU A 72 -23.05 -5.79 -9.29
C GLU A 72 -23.40 -7.14 -9.93
N ALA A 73 -24.54 -7.24 -10.62
CA ALA A 73 -24.88 -8.42 -11.40
C ALA A 73 -23.85 -8.69 -12.52
N LYS A 74 -23.32 -7.65 -13.16
CA LYS A 74 -22.23 -7.78 -14.14
C LYS A 74 -20.90 -8.18 -13.53
N ILE A 75 -20.59 -7.71 -12.32
CA ILE A 75 -19.42 -8.19 -11.57
C ILE A 75 -19.58 -9.69 -11.25
N ASP A 76 -20.77 -10.15 -10.87
CA ASP A 76 -21.02 -11.58 -10.65
C ASP A 76 -20.89 -12.42 -11.94
N GLU A 77 -21.31 -11.90 -13.09
CA GLU A 77 -21.05 -12.52 -14.40
C GLU A 77 -19.54 -12.64 -14.67
N VAL A 78 -18.74 -11.63 -14.33
CA VAL A 78 -17.26 -11.68 -14.43
C VAL A 78 -16.69 -12.78 -13.54
N VAL A 79 -17.10 -12.86 -12.27
CA VAL A 79 -16.64 -13.91 -11.35
C VAL A 79 -17.00 -15.30 -11.89
N ALA A 80 -18.25 -15.50 -12.31
CA ALA A 80 -18.71 -16.77 -12.86
C ALA A 80 -17.98 -17.17 -14.16
N LYS A 81 -17.69 -16.20 -15.05
CA LYS A 81 -16.91 -16.42 -16.28
C LYS A 81 -15.47 -16.82 -15.96
N ALA A 82 -14.86 -16.18 -14.95
CA ALA A 82 -13.52 -16.53 -14.49
C ALA A 82 -13.45 -17.93 -13.88
N ASP A 83 -14.46 -18.35 -13.11
CA ASP A 83 -14.51 -19.70 -12.51
C ASP A 83 -14.73 -20.81 -13.54
N LYS A 84 -15.36 -20.47 -14.68
CA LYS A 84 -15.45 -21.34 -15.85
C LYS A 84 -14.15 -21.38 -16.70
N GLY A 85 -13.13 -20.58 -16.35
CA GLY A 85 -11.86 -20.54 -17.07
C GLY A 85 -11.96 -19.91 -18.46
N LEU A 86 -12.87 -18.96 -18.66
CA LEU A 86 -13.18 -18.35 -19.96
C LEU A 86 -12.45 -17.02 -20.22
N TYR A 87 -11.49 -16.68 -19.37
CA TYR A 87 -10.62 -15.51 -19.53
C TYR A 87 -9.18 -15.94 -19.80
N ARG A 88 -8.38 -15.03 -20.36
CA ARG A 88 -6.93 -15.19 -20.50
C ARG A 88 -6.26 -15.35 -19.14
N GLU A 89 -5.08 -15.97 -19.13
CA GLU A 89 -4.36 -16.29 -17.89
C GLU A 89 -4.14 -15.05 -17.01
N HIS A 90 -3.63 -13.97 -17.60
CA HIS A 90 -3.27 -12.75 -16.87
C HIS A 90 -4.45 -11.83 -16.55
N THR A 91 -5.65 -12.15 -17.03
CA THR A 91 -6.89 -11.46 -16.66
C THR A 91 -7.27 -11.74 -15.22
N VAL A 92 -6.97 -12.93 -14.67
CA VAL A 92 -7.49 -13.35 -13.37
C VAL A 92 -6.35 -13.65 -12.38
N ASP A 93 -6.25 -12.85 -11.32
CA ASP A 93 -5.42 -13.14 -10.15
C ASP A 93 -6.29 -13.55 -8.96
N ARG A 94 -6.01 -14.72 -8.39
CA ARG A 94 -6.75 -15.25 -7.23
C ARG A 94 -5.86 -15.24 -5.99
N ALA A 95 -6.32 -14.55 -4.94
CA ALA A 95 -5.73 -14.60 -3.61
C ALA A 95 -6.79 -15.01 -2.57
N PRO A 96 -6.40 -15.48 -1.37
CA PRO A 96 -7.32 -16.15 -0.43
C PRO A 96 -8.61 -15.38 -0.09
N LEU A 97 -8.54 -14.05 0.02
CA LEU A 97 -9.68 -13.19 0.37
C LEU A 97 -9.90 -12.05 -0.63
N ARG A 98 -9.23 -12.11 -1.79
CA ARG A 98 -9.34 -11.08 -2.82
C ARG A 98 -8.99 -11.64 -4.19
N ASN A 99 -9.91 -11.52 -5.14
CA ASN A 99 -9.62 -11.75 -6.54
C ASN A 99 -9.43 -10.41 -7.26
N LYS A 100 -8.58 -10.39 -8.28
CA LYS A 100 -8.44 -9.27 -9.20
C LYS A 100 -8.73 -9.72 -10.63
N TYR A 101 -9.45 -8.87 -11.36
CA TYR A 101 -9.77 -9.07 -12.76
C TYR A 101 -9.23 -7.87 -13.56
N PHE A 102 -8.25 -8.10 -14.43
CA PHE A 102 -7.58 -7.07 -15.24
C PHE A 102 -8.15 -7.03 -16.65
N PHE A 103 -8.63 -5.87 -17.07
CA PHE A 103 -9.15 -5.66 -18.42
C PHE A 103 -8.48 -4.47 -19.11
N GLY A 104 -8.28 -4.58 -20.42
CA GLY A 104 -7.57 -3.63 -21.28
C GLY A 104 -6.05 -3.68 -21.08
N GLU A 105 -5.59 -3.40 -19.87
CA GLU A 105 -4.18 -3.44 -19.49
C GLU A 105 -4.00 -4.07 -18.10
N GLY A 106 -3.07 -5.02 -18.01
CA GLY A 106 -2.61 -5.63 -16.77
C GLY A 106 -1.11 -5.41 -16.56
N TYR A 107 -0.66 -5.57 -15.33
CA TYR A 107 0.74 -5.36 -14.97
C TYR A 107 1.21 -6.41 -13.96
N THR A 108 2.52 -6.57 -13.88
CA THR A 108 3.15 -7.46 -12.90
C THR A 108 3.16 -6.83 -11.51
N TYR A 109 2.95 -7.64 -10.48
CA TYR A 109 3.04 -7.19 -9.08
C TYR A 109 3.34 -8.33 -8.10
N GLY A 110 3.63 -7.98 -6.85
CA GLY A 110 3.75 -8.95 -5.76
C GLY A 110 4.90 -9.95 -5.97
N ALA A 111 4.60 -11.25 -5.92
CA ALA A 111 5.59 -12.31 -6.05
C ALA A 111 6.32 -12.31 -7.41
N GLN A 112 5.70 -11.75 -8.45
CA GLN A 112 6.36 -11.57 -9.75
C GLN A 112 7.49 -10.53 -9.69
N LEU A 113 7.45 -9.63 -8.70
CA LEU A 113 8.50 -8.65 -8.39
C LEU A 113 9.56 -9.22 -7.44
N GLU A 114 9.37 -10.36 -6.78
CA GLU A 114 10.42 -10.93 -5.89
C GLU A 114 11.74 -11.20 -6.64
N LYS A 115 11.70 -11.28 -7.98
CA LYS A 115 12.90 -11.40 -8.83
C LYS A 115 13.51 -10.06 -9.25
N ARG A 116 12.82 -8.92 -9.07
CA ARG A 116 13.19 -7.61 -9.65
C ARG A 116 13.17 -6.42 -8.68
N GLY A 117 12.45 -6.52 -7.56
CA GLY A 117 12.27 -5.44 -6.58
C GLY A 117 11.05 -4.52 -6.85
N PRO A 118 10.65 -3.69 -5.89
CA PRO A 118 9.58 -2.70 -6.05
C PRO A 118 9.95 -1.63 -7.09
N GLY A 119 8.95 -1.04 -7.75
CA GLY A 119 9.17 -0.07 -8.84
C GLY A 119 9.57 -0.72 -10.17
N GLN A 120 9.59 -2.06 -10.24
CA GLN A 120 9.88 -2.83 -11.45
C GLN A 120 8.64 -3.47 -12.07
N GLU A 121 7.44 -2.96 -11.73
CA GLU A 121 6.20 -3.31 -12.41
C GLU A 121 6.34 -3.06 -13.91
N ARG A 122 5.78 -3.97 -14.70
CA ARG A 122 5.73 -3.89 -16.16
C ARG A 122 4.33 -4.21 -16.62
N LEU A 123 3.85 -3.52 -17.65
CA LEU A 123 2.65 -3.96 -18.36
C LEU A 123 2.90 -5.32 -19.01
N TYR A 124 1.89 -6.19 -19.05
CA TYR A 124 1.96 -7.41 -19.86
C TYR A 124 2.04 -7.05 -21.35
N SER A 125 2.46 -7.98 -22.20
CA SER A 125 2.36 -7.80 -23.65
C SER A 125 0.91 -7.49 -24.05
N LYS A 126 0.73 -6.73 -25.13
CA LYS A 126 -0.62 -6.43 -25.65
C LYS A 126 -1.35 -7.73 -25.98
N GLY A 127 -2.60 -7.86 -25.52
CA GLY A 127 -3.41 -9.05 -25.76
C GLY A 127 -3.28 -10.15 -24.70
N GLU A 128 -2.46 -9.98 -23.66
CA GLU A 128 -2.31 -10.97 -22.59
C GLU A 128 -3.45 -10.93 -21.54
N VAL A 129 -4.16 -9.81 -21.44
CA VAL A 129 -5.38 -9.65 -20.64
C VAL A 129 -6.57 -9.41 -21.56
N ASP A 130 -7.78 -9.76 -21.12
CA ASP A 130 -9.01 -9.55 -21.88
C ASP A 130 -9.30 -8.06 -22.08
N ASP A 131 -10.04 -7.73 -23.13
CA ASP A 131 -10.47 -6.35 -23.39
C ASP A 131 -11.46 -5.88 -22.31
N ILE A 132 -11.62 -4.55 -22.19
CA ILE A 132 -12.61 -3.96 -21.27
C ILE A 132 -14.01 -4.42 -21.72
N PRO A 133 -14.79 -5.10 -20.86
CA PRO A 133 -16.14 -5.52 -21.22
C PRO A 133 -17.03 -4.32 -21.57
N ASP A 134 -17.87 -4.46 -22.59
CA ASP A 134 -18.75 -3.38 -23.07
C ASP A 134 -19.60 -2.76 -21.95
N TRP A 135 -20.09 -3.58 -21.01
CA TRP A 135 -20.88 -3.07 -19.88
C TRP A 135 -20.08 -2.12 -18.97
N VAL A 136 -18.74 -2.25 -18.89
CA VAL A 136 -17.89 -1.32 -18.13
C VAL A 136 -17.85 0.03 -18.83
N HIS A 137 -17.80 0.04 -20.17
CA HIS A 137 -17.94 1.27 -20.95
C HIS A 137 -19.31 1.90 -20.70
N GLU A 138 -20.37 1.19 -21.07
CA GLU A 138 -21.75 1.68 -21.07
C GLU A 138 -22.26 2.10 -19.68
N LEU A 139 -22.01 1.27 -18.66
CA LEU A 139 -22.61 1.45 -17.33
C LEU A 139 -21.73 2.27 -16.39
N VAL A 140 -20.41 2.36 -16.63
CA VAL A 140 -19.47 2.98 -15.68
C VAL A 140 -18.69 4.12 -16.31
N ILE A 141 -17.91 3.86 -17.37
CA ILE A 141 -17.00 4.87 -17.96
C ILE A 141 -17.82 6.02 -18.55
N ASP A 142 -18.83 5.73 -19.36
CA ASP A 142 -19.64 6.75 -20.04
C ASP A 142 -20.37 7.64 -19.02
N ARG A 143 -20.78 7.07 -17.88
CA ARG A 143 -21.37 7.82 -16.77
C ARG A 143 -20.38 8.78 -16.14
N LEU A 144 -19.15 8.35 -15.93
CA LEU A 144 -18.09 9.21 -15.39
C LEU A 144 -17.71 10.32 -16.37
N VAL A 145 -17.67 10.03 -17.68
CA VAL A 145 -17.44 11.03 -18.73
C VAL A 145 -18.59 12.05 -18.78
N THR A 146 -19.84 11.58 -18.78
CA THR A 146 -21.04 12.44 -18.79
C THR A 146 -21.08 13.40 -17.60
N HIS A 147 -20.64 12.95 -16.42
CA HIS A 147 -20.55 13.78 -15.22
C HIS A 147 -19.25 14.61 -15.12
N GLY A 148 -18.41 14.60 -16.14
CA GLY A 148 -17.18 15.40 -16.19
C GLY A 148 -16.10 14.96 -15.20
N VAL A 149 -16.12 13.70 -14.73
CA VAL A 149 -15.10 13.16 -13.81
C VAL A 149 -13.78 12.93 -14.52
N ILE A 150 -13.84 12.44 -15.77
CA ILE A 150 -12.71 12.12 -16.64
C ILE A 150 -13.08 12.44 -18.10
N PRO A 151 -12.12 12.76 -18.98
CA PRO A 151 -12.40 12.98 -20.39
C PRO A 151 -12.66 11.67 -21.13
N GLU A 152 -13.40 11.77 -22.24
CA GLU A 152 -13.60 10.68 -23.19
C GLU A 152 -12.26 10.09 -23.65
N GLY A 153 -12.18 8.77 -23.81
CA GLY A 153 -10.96 8.06 -24.20
C GLY A 153 -9.81 8.07 -23.17
N PHE A 154 -10.04 8.55 -21.93
CA PHE A 154 -9.02 8.49 -20.88
C PHE A 154 -8.73 7.06 -20.43
N VAL A 155 -9.77 6.26 -20.17
CA VAL A 155 -9.64 4.94 -19.54
C VAL A 155 -9.22 3.90 -20.57
N ASN A 156 -8.11 3.22 -20.30
CA ASN A 156 -7.68 2.05 -21.06
C ASN A 156 -7.32 0.84 -20.17
N SER A 157 -7.44 0.99 -18.84
CA SER A 157 -7.27 -0.07 -17.86
C SER A 157 -8.45 -0.06 -16.89
N ALA A 158 -9.17 -1.18 -16.81
CA ALA A 158 -10.21 -1.41 -15.83
C ALA A 158 -9.85 -2.63 -14.98
N VAL A 159 -9.75 -2.45 -13.67
CA VAL A 159 -9.44 -3.54 -12.73
C VAL A 159 -10.55 -3.70 -11.73
N ILE A 160 -11.12 -4.90 -11.62
CA ILE A 160 -12.13 -5.23 -10.62
C ILE A 160 -11.44 -5.98 -9.50
N ASN A 161 -11.42 -5.42 -8.29
CA ASN A 161 -11.03 -6.18 -7.09
C ASN A 161 -12.30 -6.61 -6.36
N ASP A 162 -12.47 -7.93 -6.16
CA ASP A 162 -13.57 -8.53 -5.40
C ASP A 162 -13.02 -9.09 -4.08
N TYR A 163 -13.53 -8.57 -2.96
CA TYR A 163 -13.05 -8.86 -1.61
C TYR A 163 -14.08 -9.70 -0.86
N GLN A 164 -13.60 -10.75 -0.22
CA GLN A 164 -14.35 -11.50 0.79
C GLN A 164 -14.24 -10.81 2.16
N PRO A 165 -15.13 -11.11 3.14
CA PRO A 165 -15.02 -10.60 4.49
C PRO A 165 -13.62 -10.83 5.10
N GLY A 166 -13.05 -9.79 5.71
CA GLY A 166 -11.66 -9.78 6.20
C GLY A 166 -10.60 -9.59 5.11
N GLY A 167 -11.00 -9.45 3.84
CA GLY A 167 -10.12 -9.10 2.74
C GLY A 167 -9.45 -7.74 2.96
N CYS A 168 -8.27 -7.57 2.37
CA CYS A 168 -7.49 -6.34 2.52
C CYS A 168 -6.63 -6.03 1.30
N ILE A 169 -6.04 -4.84 1.30
CA ILE A 169 -4.92 -4.51 0.42
C ILE A 169 -3.85 -3.85 1.28
N VAL A 170 -2.64 -4.40 1.23
CA VAL A 170 -1.46 -3.86 1.92
C VAL A 170 -1.17 -2.47 1.38
N SER A 171 -0.60 -1.61 2.23
CA SER A 171 -0.17 -0.25 1.85
C SER A 171 0.70 -0.25 0.59
N HIS A 172 0.29 0.53 -0.40
CA HIS A 172 1.00 0.70 -1.65
C HIS A 172 0.69 2.07 -2.26
N VAL A 173 1.48 2.45 -3.26
CA VAL A 173 1.21 3.57 -4.17
C VAL A 173 0.94 2.97 -5.54
N ASP A 174 -0.08 3.46 -6.24
CA ASP A 174 -0.34 3.01 -7.62
C ASP A 174 0.87 3.33 -8.50
N PRO A 175 1.43 2.36 -9.24
CA PRO A 175 2.72 2.52 -9.90
C PRO A 175 2.79 3.76 -10.80
N ILE A 176 3.56 4.76 -10.38
CA ILE A 176 3.63 6.08 -11.04
C ILE A 176 4.21 5.99 -12.46
N HIS A 177 5.11 5.04 -12.69
CA HIS A 177 5.70 4.76 -14.00
C HIS A 177 4.77 3.96 -14.92
N ILE A 178 3.62 3.47 -14.43
CA ILE A 178 2.64 2.74 -15.24
C ILE A 178 1.40 3.57 -15.49
N PHE A 179 0.86 4.25 -14.48
CA PHE A 179 -0.45 4.90 -14.57
C PHE A 179 -0.35 6.42 -14.52
N GLU A 180 -1.05 7.07 -15.44
CA GLU A 180 -1.34 8.50 -15.34
C GLU A 180 -2.34 8.78 -14.22
N ARG A 181 -2.42 10.04 -13.82
CA ARG A 181 -3.41 10.55 -12.86
C ARG A 181 -4.51 11.32 -13.60
N PRO A 182 -5.74 11.36 -13.08
CA PRO A 182 -6.17 10.80 -11.80
C PRO A 182 -6.40 9.27 -11.85
N ILE A 183 -6.44 8.65 -10.69
CA ILE A 183 -6.92 7.27 -10.51
C ILE A 183 -8.37 7.34 -10.03
N VAL A 184 -9.28 6.68 -10.74
CA VAL A 184 -10.70 6.68 -10.41
C VAL A 184 -11.10 5.30 -9.89
N SER A 185 -11.88 5.27 -8.81
CA SER A 185 -12.42 4.03 -8.26
C SER A 185 -13.91 4.17 -7.94
N VAL A 186 -14.69 3.12 -8.19
CA VAL A 186 -16.12 3.05 -7.90
C VAL A 186 -16.39 1.83 -7.04
N SER A 187 -17.01 2.02 -5.86
CA SER A 187 -17.24 0.93 -4.88
C SER A 187 -18.62 0.30 -5.04
N PHE A 188 -18.71 -1.02 -4.86
CA PHE A 188 -19.93 -1.83 -5.02
C PHE A 188 -20.10 -2.84 -3.88
N PHE A 189 -21.30 -3.40 -3.79
CA PHE A 189 -21.83 -4.31 -2.77
C PHE A 189 -21.99 -3.72 -1.38
N SER A 190 -20.94 -3.13 -0.81
CA SER A 190 -20.97 -2.67 0.58
C SER A 190 -20.10 -1.45 0.84
N ASP A 191 -20.40 -0.80 1.97
CA ASP A 191 -19.63 0.31 2.49
C ASP A 191 -18.33 -0.17 3.13
N SER A 192 -17.26 0.62 2.97
CA SER A 192 -15.96 0.35 3.59
C SER A 192 -15.18 1.64 3.81
N ALA A 193 -13.87 1.54 4.02
CA ALA A 193 -12.98 2.67 4.17
C ALA A 193 -11.64 2.45 3.45
N LEU A 194 -11.21 3.48 2.72
CA LEU A 194 -9.87 3.62 2.17
C LEU A 194 -9.00 4.38 3.17
N CYS A 195 -7.93 3.74 3.64
CA CYS A 195 -7.01 4.32 4.61
C CYS A 195 -5.75 4.82 3.92
N PHE A 196 -5.20 5.95 4.36
CA PHE A 196 -3.96 6.53 3.84
C PHE A 196 -2.90 6.60 4.94
N GLY A 197 -1.64 6.37 4.59
CA GLY A 197 -0.50 6.46 5.51
C GLY A 197 -0.38 5.32 6.51
N CYS A 198 -1.11 4.22 6.32
CA CYS A 198 -0.97 3.05 7.17
C CYS A 198 0.40 2.36 6.98
N LYS A 199 0.98 1.91 8.07
CA LYS A 199 2.11 0.97 8.09
C LYS A 199 1.59 -0.41 8.51
N PHE A 200 1.83 -1.40 7.67
CA PHE A 200 1.56 -2.79 8.03
C PHE A 200 2.78 -3.34 8.76
N LEU A 201 2.57 -3.80 9.98
CA LEU A 201 3.53 -4.62 10.71
C LEU A 201 3.10 -6.06 10.54
N PHE A 202 4.03 -6.93 10.16
CA PHE A 202 3.78 -8.35 10.04
C PHE A 202 4.39 -9.08 11.24
N LYS A 203 3.70 -10.11 11.74
CA LYS A 203 4.06 -10.93 12.91
C LYS A 203 4.01 -10.20 14.27
N PRO A 204 2.81 -9.99 14.85
CA PRO A 204 1.48 -10.26 14.29
C PRO A 204 1.08 -9.18 13.28
N ILE A 205 0.11 -9.48 12.41
CA ILE A 205 -0.44 -8.47 11.49
C ILE A 205 -1.07 -7.35 12.34
N ARG A 206 -0.42 -6.18 12.35
CA ARG A 206 -0.97 -4.94 12.91
C ARG A 206 -0.95 -3.88 11.83
N VAL A 207 -1.96 -3.03 11.82
CA VAL A 207 -1.99 -1.86 10.95
C VAL A 207 -1.90 -0.65 11.85
N SER A 208 -0.98 0.27 11.54
CA SER A 208 -0.92 1.54 12.25
C SER A 208 -2.22 2.32 12.08
N GLU A 209 -2.41 3.30 12.96
CA GLU A 209 -3.42 4.33 12.71
C GLU A 209 -3.17 4.99 11.35
N PRO A 210 -4.21 5.17 10.51
CA PRO A 210 -4.08 5.90 9.26
C PRO A 210 -3.88 7.39 9.52
N VAL A 211 -3.17 8.06 8.62
CA VAL A 211 -3.15 9.53 8.54
C VAL A 211 -4.54 10.04 8.15
N LEU A 212 -5.23 9.34 7.25
CA LEU A 212 -6.61 9.64 6.87
C LEU A 212 -7.41 8.36 6.68
N HIS A 213 -8.59 8.30 7.31
CA HIS A 213 -9.60 7.28 7.08
C HIS A 213 -10.72 7.86 6.20
N LEU A 214 -10.82 7.41 4.95
CA LEU A 214 -11.79 7.89 3.97
C LEU A 214 -12.94 6.87 3.80
N PRO A 215 -14.16 7.15 4.25
CA PRO A 215 -15.31 6.30 3.96
C PRO A 215 -15.55 6.18 2.45
N VAL A 216 -15.71 4.95 1.96
CA VAL A 216 -16.03 4.64 0.55
C VAL A 216 -17.31 3.81 0.51
N ARG A 217 -18.43 4.50 0.32
CA ARG A 217 -19.77 3.89 0.31
C ARG A 217 -20.07 3.16 -1.00
N ARG A 218 -21.02 2.23 -0.99
CA ARG A 218 -21.58 1.63 -2.21
C ARG A 218 -22.06 2.74 -3.16
N GLY A 219 -21.67 2.65 -4.44
CA GLY A 219 -21.95 3.64 -5.48
C GLY A 219 -21.09 4.91 -5.43
N SER A 220 -20.23 5.06 -4.42
CA SER A 220 -19.33 6.22 -4.35
C SER A 220 -18.19 6.11 -5.36
N VAL A 221 -17.93 7.22 -6.03
CA VAL A 221 -16.79 7.45 -6.91
C VAL A 221 -15.74 8.19 -6.11
N THR A 222 -14.51 7.67 -6.10
CA THR A 222 -13.35 8.30 -5.46
C THR A 222 -12.27 8.53 -6.49
N VAL A 223 -11.82 9.78 -6.61
CA VAL A 223 -10.80 10.25 -7.55
C VAL A 223 -9.56 10.65 -6.75
N LEU A 224 -8.42 10.03 -7.05
CA LEU A 224 -7.13 10.30 -6.42
C LEU A 224 -6.20 11.02 -7.39
N SER A 225 -5.54 12.07 -6.90
CA SER A 225 -4.58 12.89 -7.64
C SER A 225 -3.58 13.55 -6.68
N GLY A 226 -2.47 14.09 -7.21
CA GLY A 226 -1.47 14.80 -6.42
C GLY A 226 -1.01 14.01 -5.20
N TYR A 227 -0.93 14.67 -4.04
CA TYR A 227 -0.40 14.09 -2.80
C TYR A 227 -1.05 12.73 -2.43
N ALA A 228 -2.37 12.58 -2.63
CA ALA A 228 -3.08 11.36 -2.28
C ALA A 228 -2.76 10.16 -3.19
N ALA A 229 -2.32 10.43 -4.43
CA ALA A 229 -1.97 9.41 -5.41
C ALA A 229 -0.46 9.14 -5.48
N ASP A 230 0.38 10.09 -5.07
CA ASP A 230 1.82 10.08 -5.39
C ASP A 230 2.71 10.02 -4.14
N ASP A 231 2.35 10.74 -3.07
CA ASP A 231 3.25 10.97 -1.93
C ASP A 231 2.91 10.12 -0.69
N ILE A 232 1.74 9.49 -0.67
CA ILE A 232 1.30 8.67 0.46
C ILE A 232 0.75 7.31 0.00
N THR A 233 1.03 6.28 0.79
CA THR A 233 0.45 4.95 0.57
C THR A 233 -1.02 4.92 0.94
N HIS A 234 -1.79 4.09 0.26
CA HIS A 234 -3.16 3.78 0.63
C HIS A 234 -3.36 2.27 0.80
N CYS A 235 -4.34 1.90 1.62
CA CYS A 235 -4.65 0.52 1.97
C CYS A 235 -6.14 0.33 2.32
N ILE A 236 -6.57 -0.92 2.37
CA ILE A 236 -7.85 -1.33 2.98
C ILE A 236 -7.49 -2.25 4.13
N ARG A 237 -7.94 -1.95 5.34
CA ARG A 237 -7.66 -2.78 6.52
C ARG A 237 -8.67 -3.93 6.60
N PRO A 238 -8.28 -5.12 7.09
CA PRO A 238 -9.20 -6.26 7.22
C PRO A 238 -10.50 -5.92 7.98
N GLN A 239 -10.41 -5.10 9.04
CA GLN A 239 -11.57 -4.72 9.85
C GLN A 239 -12.59 -3.83 9.13
N ASP A 240 -12.21 -3.22 8.01
CA ASP A 240 -13.05 -2.32 7.22
C ASP A 240 -13.84 -3.08 6.14
N ILE A 241 -13.57 -4.38 5.93
CA ILE A 241 -14.29 -5.27 4.99
C ILE A 241 -15.06 -6.31 5.80
N LYS A 242 -16.26 -5.93 6.25
CA LYS A 242 -17.10 -6.79 7.11
C LYS A 242 -17.97 -7.76 6.31
N GLU A 243 -18.29 -7.39 5.08
CA GLU A 243 -19.08 -8.14 4.12
C GLU A 243 -18.40 -8.07 2.75
N ARG A 244 -18.95 -8.77 1.75
CA ARG A 244 -18.38 -8.75 0.40
C ARG A 244 -18.36 -7.32 -0.13
N ARG A 245 -17.22 -6.91 -0.71
CA ARG A 245 -17.05 -5.61 -1.34
C ARG A 245 -16.37 -5.80 -2.68
N ALA A 246 -16.79 -5.06 -3.70
CA ALA A 246 -16.04 -4.93 -4.93
C ALA A 246 -15.69 -3.47 -5.21
N VAL A 247 -14.65 -3.25 -6.00
CA VAL A 247 -14.28 -1.94 -6.53
C VAL A 247 -13.82 -2.09 -7.96
N ILE A 248 -14.31 -1.22 -8.84
CA ILE A 248 -13.80 -1.06 -10.19
C ILE A 248 -12.83 0.13 -10.18
N ILE A 249 -11.58 -0.11 -10.58
CA ILE A 249 -10.52 0.89 -10.66
C ILE A 249 -10.28 1.19 -12.14
N LEU A 250 -10.45 2.45 -12.52
CA LEU A 250 -10.36 2.94 -13.90
C LEU A 250 -9.16 3.87 -14.00
N ARG A 251 -8.25 3.55 -14.92
CA ARG A 251 -6.96 4.24 -15.07
C ARG A 251 -6.59 4.38 -16.54
N LYS A 252 -5.65 5.29 -16.77
CA LYS A 252 -4.91 5.43 -18.03
C LYS A 252 -3.48 4.95 -17.82
N THR A 253 -3.00 4.04 -18.65
CA THR A 253 -1.57 3.70 -18.67
C THR A 253 -0.79 4.80 -19.40
N ARG A 254 0.41 5.12 -18.92
CA ARG A 254 1.31 6.04 -19.61
C ARG A 254 1.75 5.47 -20.96
N ALA A 255 1.99 6.36 -21.92
CA ALA A 255 2.52 5.96 -23.23
C ALA A 255 3.93 5.34 -23.16
N ASP A 256 4.73 5.77 -22.19
CA ASP A 256 6.09 5.30 -21.91
C ASP A 256 6.16 4.19 -20.84
N ALA A 257 5.01 3.65 -20.43
CA ALA A 257 4.95 2.61 -19.40
C ALA A 257 5.73 1.36 -19.86
N PRO A 258 6.70 0.87 -19.07
CA PRO A 258 7.54 -0.23 -19.49
C PRO A 258 6.73 -1.52 -19.59
N ARG A 259 6.91 -2.27 -20.68
CA ARG A 259 6.15 -3.48 -21.01
C ARG A 259 7.07 -4.70 -21.04
N LEU A 260 6.53 -5.88 -20.73
CA LEU A 260 7.23 -7.13 -20.98
C LEU A 260 7.40 -7.35 -22.49
N ASP A 261 8.59 -7.75 -22.92
CA ASP A 261 8.84 -8.11 -24.31
C ASP A 261 8.19 -9.46 -24.64
N SER A 262 7.47 -9.54 -25.74
CA SER A 262 6.85 -10.79 -26.20
C SER A 262 7.87 -11.89 -26.54
N ASN A 263 9.17 -11.58 -26.62
CA ASN A 263 10.21 -12.48 -27.13
C ASN A 263 11.00 -13.24 -26.05
N SER A 264 10.67 -13.13 -24.74
CA SER A 264 11.43 -13.83 -23.69
C SER A 264 10.81 -15.16 -23.21
N LEU A 265 9.79 -15.70 -23.90
CA LEU A 265 9.10 -16.94 -23.53
C LEU A 265 9.07 -17.97 -24.68
N SER A 266 10.25 -18.34 -25.19
CA SER A 266 10.37 -19.52 -26.07
C SER A 266 11.29 -20.57 -25.44
N PRO A 267 10.75 -21.58 -24.74
CA PRO A 267 11.33 -22.91 -24.77
C PRO A 267 10.70 -23.64 -25.95
N SER A 268 11.44 -23.67 -27.06
CA SER A 268 11.26 -24.65 -28.13
C SER A 268 11.24 -26.06 -27.53
N ILE A 269 10.09 -26.73 -27.57
CA ILE A 269 9.95 -28.19 -27.78
C ILE A 269 8.51 -28.46 -28.24
N VAL A 270 8.44 -28.97 -29.46
CA VAL A 270 7.26 -29.50 -30.15
C VAL A 270 6.76 -30.74 -29.40
N SER A 271 5.48 -30.80 -29.03
CA SER A 271 4.76 -32.08 -28.87
C SER A 271 3.22 -31.90 -28.94
N PRO A 272 2.49 -32.87 -29.51
CA PRO A 272 1.16 -32.64 -30.06
C PRO A 272 0.01 -32.82 -29.05
N LYS A 273 -1.00 -31.95 -29.19
CA LYS A 273 -2.43 -32.12 -28.89
C LYS A 273 -2.80 -33.17 -27.82
N ARG A 274 -2.99 -32.73 -26.58
CA ARG A 274 -3.98 -33.33 -25.66
C ARG A 274 -4.75 -32.23 -24.94
N ARG A 275 -6.05 -32.13 -25.26
CA ARG A 275 -7.04 -31.34 -24.51
C ARG A 275 -7.11 -31.88 -23.08
N HIS A 276 -6.43 -31.22 -22.14
CA HIS A 276 -6.59 -31.49 -20.72
C HIS A 276 -7.79 -30.72 -20.19
N ILE A 277 -8.92 -31.42 -20.08
CA ILE A 277 -10.04 -31.00 -19.23
C ILE A 277 -9.49 -30.95 -17.80
N LEU A 278 -9.38 -29.75 -17.24
CA LEU A 278 -8.96 -29.53 -15.86
C LEU A 278 -10.05 -30.06 -14.91
N LYS A 279 -9.94 -31.33 -14.51
CA LYS A 279 -10.70 -31.87 -13.39
C LYS A 279 -10.28 -31.15 -12.10
N ALA A 280 -11.26 -30.66 -11.36
CA ALA A 280 -11.08 -30.05 -10.05
C ALA A 280 -10.30 -30.99 -9.11
N LYS A 281 -9.00 -30.72 -8.92
CA LYS A 281 -8.20 -31.38 -7.90
C LYS A 281 -8.62 -30.83 -6.54
N ARG A 282 -9.59 -31.51 -5.91
CA ARG A 282 -9.79 -31.49 -4.45
C ARG A 282 -8.51 -32.02 -3.79
N SER A 283 -7.58 -31.11 -3.47
CA SER A 283 -6.44 -31.39 -2.63
C SER A 283 -6.91 -31.38 -1.17
N HIS A 284 -7.09 -32.58 -0.60
CA HIS A 284 -7.36 -32.82 0.83
C HIS A 284 -6.13 -32.63 1.74
N ARG A 285 -5.19 -31.74 1.39
CA ARG A 285 -4.10 -31.36 2.29
C ARG A 285 -4.62 -30.28 3.23
N LYS A 286 -4.69 -30.60 4.54
CA LYS A 286 -4.95 -29.62 5.60
C LYS A 286 -4.02 -28.42 5.37
N ALA A 287 -4.61 -27.27 5.02
CA ALA A 287 -3.88 -26.02 4.91
C ALA A 287 -3.33 -25.68 6.29
N ASP A 288 -2.04 -25.37 6.35
CA ASP A 288 -1.40 -24.81 7.54
C ASP A 288 -2.17 -23.52 7.93
N PRO A 289 -2.78 -23.46 9.12
CA PRO A 289 -3.56 -22.29 9.55
C PRO A 289 -2.73 -21.01 9.59
N ASP A 290 -1.39 -21.10 9.59
CA ASP A 290 -0.47 -19.96 9.62
C ASP A 290 0.02 -19.54 8.21
N ALA A 291 -0.20 -20.38 7.18
CA ALA A 291 0.12 -20.02 5.79
C ALA A 291 -0.79 -18.90 5.24
N ALA A 292 -1.99 -18.75 5.81
CA ALA A 292 -2.93 -17.66 5.51
C ALA A 292 -2.51 -16.32 6.14
N HIS A 293 -1.51 -16.30 7.04
CA HIS A 293 -1.08 -15.13 7.81
C HIS A 293 0.26 -14.54 7.35
N ARG A 294 0.78 -14.98 6.20
CA ARG A 294 1.95 -14.38 5.55
C ARG A 294 1.52 -13.48 4.38
N PRO A 295 1.34 -12.18 4.59
CA PRO A 295 1.54 -11.20 3.53
C PRO A 295 2.98 -11.40 3.05
N ARG A 296 3.15 -11.77 1.79
CA ARG A 296 4.48 -11.84 1.18
C ARG A 296 5.06 -10.44 1.24
N VAL A 297 6.07 -10.27 2.09
CA VAL A 297 6.72 -9.00 2.41
C VAL A 297 7.28 -8.41 1.12
N LEU A 298 6.70 -7.30 0.67
CA LEU A 298 7.29 -6.48 -0.38
C LEU A 298 8.57 -5.84 0.18
N GLU A 299 9.66 -5.89 -0.57
CA GLU A 299 10.96 -5.34 -0.16
C GLU A 299 10.94 -3.84 0.16
N MET A 300 9.91 -3.10 -0.24
CA MET A 300 9.72 -1.68 0.08
C MET A 300 9.65 -1.41 1.60
N ASP A 301 9.19 -2.37 2.40
CA ASP A 301 9.16 -2.26 3.86
C ASP A 301 10.57 -2.25 4.48
N LYS A 302 11.56 -2.89 3.84
CA LYS A 302 12.95 -2.85 4.31
C LYS A 302 13.56 -1.45 4.11
N GLU A 303 13.17 -0.73 3.07
CA GLU A 303 13.73 0.58 2.76
C GLU A 303 13.11 1.71 3.60
N LEU A 304 11.81 1.63 3.89
CA LEU A 304 11.16 2.54 4.85
C LEU A 304 11.68 2.33 6.28
N GLN A 305 11.99 1.09 6.68
CA GLN A 305 12.67 0.81 7.96
C GLN A 305 14.10 1.35 8.00
N ARG A 306 14.85 1.31 6.89
CA ARG A 306 16.19 1.95 6.82
C ARG A 306 16.11 3.47 6.96
N ARG A 307 15.12 4.12 6.34
CA ARG A 307 14.93 5.58 6.42
C ARG A 307 14.46 6.05 7.81
N SER A 308 13.66 5.25 8.53
CA SER A 308 13.22 5.59 9.89
C SER A 308 14.32 5.41 10.95
N LEU A 309 15.24 4.45 10.75
CA LEU A 309 16.39 4.25 11.63
C LEU A 309 17.49 5.31 11.39
N SER A 310 17.75 5.68 10.14
CA SER A 310 18.71 6.73 9.79
C SER A 310 18.30 8.13 10.27
N SER A 311 17.00 8.39 10.46
CA SER A 311 16.52 9.68 10.97
C SER A 311 16.52 9.77 12.51
N ARG A 312 16.60 8.64 13.22
CA ARG A 312 16.76 8.58 14.69
C ARG A 312 18.22 8.66 15.15
N GLN A 313 19.19 8.27 14.32
CA GLN A 313 20.62 8.35 14.67
C GLN A 313 21.31 9.70 14.37
N ARG A 314 20.60 10.67 13.78
CA ARG A 314 21.17 12.01 13.48
C ARG A 314 20.67 13.14 14.41
N ARG A 315 20.00 12.81 15.51
CA ARG A 315 19.46 13.78 16.47
C ARG A 315 20.03 13.68 17.90
N HIS A 316 21.13 12.97 18.09
CA HIS A 316 21.85 12.89 19.37
C HIS A 316 23.36 13.00 19.12
N ASP A 317 23.85 14.21 18.91
CA ASP A 317 25.25 14.62 19.13
C ASP A 317 25.36 16.13 18.84
N ASP A 318 24.95 16.96 19.81
CA ASP A 318 25.42 18.34 19.98
C ASP A 318 24.96 18.85 21.35
N GLY A 319 25.88 19.13 22.29
CA GLY A 319 25.50 19.56 23.64
C GLY A 319 26.63 19.55 24.67
N SER A 320 27.46 20.58 24.60
CA SER A 320 28.60 21.01 25.42
C SER A 320 28.52 20.93 26.97
N SER A 321 29.73 20.98 27.55
CA SER A 321 30.16 21.55 28.87
C SER A 321 30.22 20.59 30.06
N GLU A 322 31.44 20.22 30.50
CA GLU A 322 32.26 20.88 31.54
C GLU A 322 32.11 20.15 32.90
N ASN A 323 33.17 19.47 33.37
CA ASN A 323 33.79 19.77 34.66
C ASN A 323 34.93 18.81 35.03
N SER A 324 35.93 19.44 35.66
CA SER A 324 37.29 19.02 35.96
C SER A 324 37.40 18.31 37.32
N TRP A 325 38.17 17.21 37.39
CA TRP A 325 38.77 16.72 38.64
C TRP A 325 40.24 16.28 38.44
N ARG A 326 41.09 17.17 38.96
CA ARG A 326 42.49 17.16 39.41
C ARG A 326 43.28 15.84 39.61
N ARG A 327 44.55 15.93 39.14
CA ARG A 327 45.87 15.61 39.78
C ARG A 327 46.32 14.16 40.00
N ALA A 328 47.44 13.80 39.37
CA ALA A 328 48.78 13.54 39.96
C ALA A 328 49.66 12.81 38.91
N ASP A 329 50.65 13.49 38.32
CA ASP A 329 52.11 13.31 38.54
C ASP A 329 52.72 12.07 37.87
N ASP A 330 53.51 12.27 36.80
CA ASP A 330 54.98 12.03 36.78
C ASP A 330 55.54 12.04 35.33
N ARG A 331 56.49 12.97 35.08
CA ARG A 331 57.75 12.89 34.28
C ARG A 331 57.69 12.49 32.79
N GLU A 332 58.44 13.03 31.83
CA GLU A 332 59.32 14.19 31.58
C GLU A 332 59.59 14.15 30.04
N PRO A 333 59.91 15.26 29.33
CA PRO A 333 59.92 15.33 27.86
C PRO A 333 61.32 15.55 27.22
N ALA A 334 61.49 15.20 25.93
CA ALA A 334 62.54 15.73 25.04
C ALA A 334 62.14 15.51 23.56
N ALA A 335 61.70 16.54 22.84
CA ALA A 335 62.49 17.44 21.98
C ALA A 335 62.80 16.90 20.57
N ARG A 336 62.24 17.54 19.53
CA ARG A 336 62.96 18.12 18.38
C ARG A 336 62.04 18.88 17.41
N TYR A 337 62.39 20.16 17.26
CA TYR A 337 61.90 21.16 16.31
C TYR A 337 62.57 21.02 14.92
N THR A 338 61.90 21.52 13.87
CA THR A 338 62.42 22.31 12.70
C THR A 338 61.28 22.36 11.65
N HIS A 339 60.52 23.45 11.43
CA HIS A 339 60.78 24.78 10.85
C HIS A 339 60.93 24.79 9.32
N ASP A 340 59.92 25.33 8.60
CA ASP A 340 59.99 26.29 7.47
C ASP A 340 58.63 26.41 6.75
N HIS A 341 57.94 27.57 6.85
CA HIS A 341 57.93 28.71 5.89
C HIS A 341 57.15 28.40 4.58
N ALA A 342 56.21 29.19 4.05
CA ALA A 342 55.52 30.43 4.40
C ALA A 342 54.29 30.58 3.47
N PRO A 343 53.28 31.44 3.78
CA PRO A 343 52.02 31.56 3.04
C PRO A 343 51.95 32.78 2.11
N THR A 344 51.05 32.76 1.11
CA THR A 344 50.55 33.99 0.45
C THR A 344 49.04 33.92 0.21
N ARG A 345 48.45 35.11 0.16
CA ARG A 345 47.11 35.49 0.60
C ARG A 345 46.41 36.22 -0.55
N ARG A 346 45.06 36.16 -0.57
CA ARG A 346 44.07 37.11 -1.12
C ARG A 346 43.26 36.71 -2.37
N VAL A 347 42.02 36.28 -2.08
CA VAL A 347 40.73 36.93 -2.44
C VAL A 347 40.60 37.60 -3.82
N LYS A 348 39.62 37.14 -4.61
CA LYS A 348 38.74 38.02 -5.41
C LYS A 348 37.36 37.35 -5.63
N MET A 349 36.31 38.06 -5.21
CA MET A 349 34.91 37.80 -5.55
C MET A 349 34.63 38.17 -7.01
N ARG A 350 33.74 37.46 -7.72
CA ARG A 350 32.52 38.04 -8.32
C ARG A 350 31.58 36.96 -8.89
N ARG A 351 30.30 37.30 -8.79
CA ARG A 351 29.05 36.61 -9.17
C ARG A 351 29.02 36.08 -10.61
N HIS A 352 28.34 34.95 -10.79
CA HIS A 352 27.14 34.88 -11.61
C HIS A 352 26.08 34.01 -10.93
#